data_AF-A0A3A4PGR8-F1
#
_entry.id   AF-A0A3A4PGR8-F1
#
_cell.length_a   1.000
_cell.length_b   1.000
_cell.length_c   1.000
_cell.angle_alpha   90.00
_cell.angle_beta   90.00
_cell.angle_gamma   90.00
#
_symmetry.space_group_name_H-M   'P 1'
#
loop_
_entity.id
_entity.type
_entity.pdbx_description
1 polymer ?
#
loop_
_entity_poly.entity_id
_entity_poly.type
_entity_poly.pdbx_seq_one_letter_code
_entity_poly.pdbx_strand_id
1 'polypeptide(L)'
;MKVFFPLKISVFFFLIVFCSYFASYADNAMQIITSDNTVSLGFHDKSILVYRYNDVPFKPYVQQFHTLKGVNVLRDAPYDHLHHHALMFAVSVNGVTFWEEGENAGSQIHQSFSNVQVGQSAEIDSARFMETLEWISPKTISLLREERSLELIPLIDVNVLLLIWQSRLTPSPDQTKITIAGNHYYGLGIRFPVTMDKIGQFTNAENTDGRIFRGEEQLLEANWCAYTVENENPLTICMFDHPTNYRPVTWFTMKTPFSYLSATLLYHEKPIELEYDQSLKLRYAVVIGDGILFHDYIYNLYKKWLTMPVWK
;
A
#
# COMPACT_ATOMS: atom_id res chain seq x y z
N MET A 1 -76.16 -60.65 21.93
CA MET A 1 -75.60 -59.96 20.74
C MET A 1 -74.97 -58.65 21.21
N LYS A 2 -73.80 -58.31 20.65
CA LYS A 2 -72.70 -57.57 21.27
C LYS A 2 -73.01 -56.12 21.71
N VAL A 3 -72.47 -55.77 22.87
CA VAL A 3 -72.43 -54.43 23.49
C VAL A 3 -71.31 -53.62 22.83
N PHE A 4 -71.59 -52.38 22.43
CA PHE A 4 -70.62 -51.40 21.96
C PHE A 4 -70.44 -50.30 23.01
N PHE A 5 -69.20 -50.05 23.43
CA PHE A 5 -68.79 -48.84 24.16
C PHE A 5 -67.95 -47.96 23.24
N PRO A 6 -68.16 -46.63 23.20
CA PRO A 6 -67.39 -45.74 22.35
C PRO A 6 -66.06 -45.36 23.02
N LEU A 7 -64.97 -45.48 22.26
CA LEU A 7 -63.62 -45.07 22.65
C LEU A 7 -63.46 -43.55 22.42
N LYS A 8 -63.19 -42.78 23.47
CA LYS A 8 -62.80 -41.37 23.37
C LYS A 8 -61.30 -41.28 23.07
N ILE A 9 -60.93 -40.61 21.98
CA ILE A 9 -59.54 -40.28 21.64
C ILE A 9 -59.31 -38.81 22.03
N SER A 10 -58.40 -38.57 22.97
CA SER A 10 -57.90 -37.24 23.29
C SER A 10 -56.61 -36.99 22.52
N VAL A 11 -56.60 -35.95 21.67
CA VAL A 11 -55.43 -35.49 20.93
C VAL A 11 -54.74 -34.39 21.75
N PHE A 12 -53.48 -34.61 22.12
CA PHE A 12 -52.62 -33.60 22.74
C PHE A 12 -51.90 -32.80 21.65
N PHE A 13 -52.10 -31.49 21.62
CA PHE A 13 -51.33 -30.57 20.77
C PHE A 13 -50.02 -30.21 21.49
N PHE A 14 -48.88 -30.66 20.95
CA PHE A 14 -47.56 -30.19 21.37
C PHE A 14 -47.23 -28.92 20.57
N LEU A 15 -47.17 -27.77 21.24
CA LEU A 15 -46.73 -26.52 20.64
C LEU A 15 -45.20 -26.50 20.66
N ILE A 16 -44.55 -26.73 19.51
CA ILE A 16 -43.11 -26.57 19.37
C ILE A 16 -42.83 -25.10 19.04
N VAL A 17 -42.30 -24.36 20.00
CA VAL A 17 -41.80 -22.99 19.79
C VAL A 17 -40.41 -23.10 19.17
N PHE A 18 -40.29 -22.84 17.86
CA PHE A 18 -39.01 -22.61 17.21
C PHE A 18 -38.52 -21.21 17.59
N CYS A 19 -37.54 -21.14 18.48
CA CYS A 19 -36.82 -19.91 18.76
C CYS A 19 -35.67 -19.78 17.75
N SER A 20 -35.90 -19.04 16.66
CA SER A 20 -34.88 -18.75 15.67
C SER A 20 -33.91 -17.71 16.24
N TYR A 21 -32.75 -18.14 16.71
CA TYR A 21 -31.62 -17.24 16.93
C TYR A 21 -31.06 -16.81 15.57
N PHE A 22 -31.53 -15.67 15.04
CA PHE A 22 -30.77 -14.96 14.02
C PHE A 22 -29.67 -14.18 14.73
N ALA A 23 -28.50 -14.80 14.88
CA ALA A 23 -27.28 -14.05 15.11
C ALA A 23 -26.98 -13.30 13.81
N SER A 24 -27.29 -12.01 13.77
CA SER A 24 -26.78 -11.07 12.78
C SER A 24 -25.27 -10.95 12.99
N TYR A 25 -24.47 -11.83 12.38
CA TYR A 25 -23.08 -11.50 12.11
C TYR A 25 -23.11 -10.36 11.10
N ALA A 26 -22.75 -9.15 11.54
CA ALA A 26 -22.31 -8.13 10.61
C ALA A 26 -21.05 -8.69 9.94
N ASP A 27 -21.20 -9.17 8.70
CA ASP A 27 -20.10 -9.70 7.92
C ASP A 27 -19.17 -8.52 7.60
N ASN A 28 -18.05 -8.40 8.33
CA ASN A 28 -17.08 -7.36 8.03
C ASN A 28 -16.57 -7.61 6.61
N ALA A 29 -16.89 -6.71 5.68
CA ALA A 29 -16.45 -6.84 4.30
C ALA A 29 -14.92 -6.87 4.21
N MET A 30 -14.21 -6.21 5.13
CA MET A 30 -12.76 -6.24 5.19
C MET A 30 -12.22 -7.47 5.94
N GLN A 31 -11.13 -8.04 5.43
CA GLN A 31 -10.46 -9.20 6.04
C GLN A 31 -8.95 -8.96 6.14
N ILE A 32 -8.33 -9.51 7.18
CA ILE A 32 -6.88 -9.57 7.33
C ILE A 32 -6.47 -11.00 7.63
N ILE A 33 -5.54 -11.53 6.85
CA ILE A 33 -4.95 -12.85 7.06
C ILE A 33 -3.44 -12.67 7.20
N THR A 34 -2.90 -13.00 8.37
CA THR A 34 -1.46 -13.04 8.62
C THR A 34 -0.98 -14.49 8.54
N SER A 35 0.05 -14.72 7.74
CA SER A 35 0.78 -15.99 7.65
C SER A 35 2.24 -15.77 8.05
N ASP A 36 3.06 -16.82 8.04
CA ASP A 36 4.49 -16.76 8.38
C ASP A 36 5.31 -15.78 7.51
N ASN A 37 4.86 -15.54 6.27
CA ASN A 37 5.59 -14.73 5.29
C ASN A 37 4.81 -13.55 4.73
N THR A 38 3.48 -13.53 4.90
CA THR A 38 2.62 -12.52 4.29
C THR A 38 1.55 -11.95 5.22
N VAL A 39 1.14 -10.71 4.94
CA VAL A 39 -0.13 -10.15 5.40
C VAL A 39 -1.00 -9.88 4.17
N SER A 40 -2.17 -10.50 4.12
CA SER A 40 -3.15 -10.30 3.05
C SER A 40 -4.32 -9.47 3.56
N LEU A 41 -4.68 -8.41 2.81
CA LEU A 41 -5.86 -7.60 3.05
C LEU A 41 -6.90 -7.92 1.99
N GLY A 42 -8.10 -8.29 2.43
CA GLY A 42 -9.22 -8.68 1.57
C GLY A 42 -10.40 -7.72 1.69
N PHE A 43 -11.22 -7.69 0.64
CA PHE A 43 -12.51 -7.03 0.62
C PHE A 43 -13.55 -7.95 -0.01
N HIS A 44 -14.63 -8.24 0.73
CA HIS A 44 -15.54 -9.35 0.50
C HIS A 44 -14.80 -10.67 0.32
N ASP A 45 -15.04 -11.38 -0.78
CA ASP A 45 -14.42 -12.66 -1.14
C ASP A 45 -13.09 -12.50 -1.91
N LYS A 46 -12.60 -11.25 -2.08
CA LYS A 46 -11.43 -10.94 -2.90
C LYS A 46 -10.20 -10.64 -2.05
N SER A 47 -9.09 -11.30 -2.37
CA SER A 47 -7.77 -10.86 -1.90
C SER A 47 -7.34 -9.62 -2.70
N ILE A 48 -7.25 -8.48 -2.03
CA ILE A 48 -6.94 -7.20 -2.69
C ILE A 48 -5.44 -6.94 -2.64
N LEU A 49 -4.83 -7.07 -1.47
CA LEU A 49 -3.44 -6.71 -1.25
C LEU A 49 -2.69 -7.87 -0.58
N VAL A 50 -1.47 -8.14 -1.05
CA VAL A 50 -0.55 -9.09 -0.41
C VAL A 50 0.76 -8.37 -0.09
N TYR A 51 1.06 -8.25 1.19
CA TYR A 51 2.32 -7.71 1.71
C TYR A 51 3.25 -8.85 2.08
N ARG A 52 4.49 -8.84 1.57
CA ARG A 52 5.54 -9.81 1.91
C ARG A 52 6.51 -9.16 2.88
N TYR A 53 6.71 -9.80 4.03
CA TYR A 53 7.51 -9.23 5.12
C TYR A 53 8.61 -10.15 5.63
N ASN A 54 8.47 -11.46 5.40
CA ASN A 54 9.45 -12.47 5.77
C ASN A 54 9.73 -13.36 4.55
N ASP A 55 10.85 -14.08 4.59
CA ASP A 55 11.45 -14.72 3.42
C ASP A 55 11.63 -13.74 2.24
N VAL A 56 12.08 -12.53 2.60
CA VAL A 56 12.46 -11.44 1.69
C VAL A 56 13.86 -10.96 2.11
N PRO A 57 14.92 -11.22 1.33
CA PRO A 57 16.30 -11.07 1.82
C PRO A 57 16.73 -9.62 2.07
N PHE A 58 16.08 -8.66 1.40
CA PHE A 58 16.49 -7.25 1.47
C PHE A 58 15.43 -6.32 2.01
N LYS A 59 14.15 -6.49 1.66
CA LYS A 59 13.10 -5.55 2.08
C LYS A 59 11.70 -6.16 2.01
N PRO A 60 10.82 -5.81 2.95
CA PRO A 60 9.38 -5.99 2.82
C PRO A 60 8.73 -5.06 1.79
N TYR A 61 7.70 -5.54 1.10
CA TYR A 61 7.01 -4.82 0.03
C TYR A 61 5.58 -5.33 -0.19
N VAL A 62 4.76 -4.53 -0.86
CA VAL A 62 3.45 -4.98 -1.35
C VAL A 62 3.68 -5.72 -2.66
N GLN A 63 3.53 -7.04 -2.66
CA GLN A 63 3.73 -7.89 -3.83
C GLN A 63 2.59 -7.80 -4.83
N GLN A 64 1.36 -7.70 -4.33
CA GLN A 64 0.14 -7.69 -5.16
C GLN A 64 -0.80 -6.60 -4.69
N PHE A 65 -1.42 -5.91 -5.65
CA PHE A 65 -2.51 -4.97 -5.39
C PHE A 65 -3.51 -5.05 -6.55
N HIS A 66 -4.68 -5.61 -6.29
CA HIS A 66 -5.70 -5.90 -7.29
C HIS A 66 -6.81 -4.86 -7.29
N THR A 67 -7.23 -4.44 -8.48
CA THR A 67 -8.47 -3.64 -8.63
C THR A 67 -9.70 -4.44 -8.17
N LEU A 68 -10.87 -3.80 -8.08
CA LEU A 68 -12.11 -4.49 -7.73
C LEU A 68 -12.52 -5.52 -8.80
N LYS A 69 -12.10 -5.36 -10.05
CA LYS A 69 -12.24 -6.39 -11.11
C LYS A 69 -11.15 -7.48 -11.09
N GLY A 70 -10.19 -7.40 -10.17
CA GLY A 70 -9.16 -8.42 -9.99
C GLY A 70 -7.91 -8.25 -10.86
N VAL A 71 -7.66 -7.06 -11.41
CA VAL A 71 -6.43 -6.79 -12.19
C VAL A 71 -5.31 -6.42 -11.23
N ASN A 72 -4.23 -7.21 -11.17
CA ASN A 72 -3.03 -6.84 -10.41
C ASN A 72 -2.28 -5.72 -11.13
N VAL A 73 -1.99 -4.62 -10.43
CA VAL A 73 -1.28 -3.46 -11.00
C VAL A 73 0.21 -3.44 -10.67
N LEU A 74 0.74 -4.48 -10.00
CA LEU A 74 2.12 -4.53 -9.55
C LEU A 74 2.88 -5.70 -10.17
N ARG A 75 4.18 -5.50 -10.42
CA ARG A 75 5.10 -6.52 -10.91
C ARG A 75 6.29 -6.66 -9.98
N ASP A 76 6.48 -7.87 -9.49
CA ASP A 76 7.54 -8.23 -8.55
C ASP A 76 8.79 -8.78 -9.27
N ALA A 77 9.97 -8.31 -8.84
CA ALA A 77 11.31 -8.82 -9.16
C ALA A 77 11.48 -9.39 -10.58
N PRO A 78 11.31 -8.57 -11.65
CA PRO A 78 11.52 -9.05 -13.01
C PRO A 78 12.97 -9.51 -13.20
N TYR A 79 13.17 -10.54 -14.03
CA TYR A 79 14.47 -11.21 -14.19
C TYR A 79 15.65 -10.27 -14.55
N ASP A 80 15.37 -9.15 -15.21
CA ASP A 80 16.34 -8.15 -15.65
C ASP A 80 16.59 -7.04 -14.61
N HIS A 81 15.71 -6.91 -13.60
CA HIS A 81 15.79 -5.92 -12.52
C HIS A 81 15.25 -6.51 -11.23
N LEU A 82 15.93 -7.52 -10.66
CA LEU A 82 15.45 -8.28 -9.50
C LEU A 82 15.12 -7.41 -8.28
N HIS A 83 15.81 -6.28 -8.12
CA HIS A 83 15.60 -5.33 -7.05
C HIS A 83 14.32 -4.48 -7.20
N HIS A 84 13.59 -4.57 -8.32
CA HIS A 84 12.31 -3.88 -8.54
C HIS A 84 11.15 -4.68 -7.97
N HIS A 85 10.91 -4.55 -6.67
CA HIS A 85 9.78 -5.17 -5.99
C HIS A 85 8.51 -4.33 -6.06
N ALA A 86 7.61 -4.65 -6.99
CA ALA A 86 6.19 -4.31 -6.97
C ALA A 86 5.89 -2.88 -6.44
N LEU A 87 5.36 -2.73 -5.23
CA LEU A 87 5.34 -1.47 -4.49
C LEU A 87 6.25 -1.56 -3.26
N MET A 88 7.34 -0.80 -3.26
CA MET A 88 8.36 -0.82 -2.20
C MET A 88 8.87 0.57 -1.84
N PHE A 89 9.35 0.74 -0.62
CA PHE A 89 10.07 1.94 -0.17
C PHE A 89 11.54 1.62 0.10
N ALA A 90 12.45 2.35 -0.55
CA ALA A 90 13.88 2.22 -0.30
C ALA A 90 14.65 3.49 -0.62
N VAL A 91 15.74 3.71 0.14
CA VAL A 91 16.67 4.85 0.03
C VAL A 91 18.09 4.39 0.39
N SER A 92 19.09 5.28 0.35
CA SER A 92 20.39 5.05 0.96
C SER A 92 20.49 5.71 2.34
N VAL A 93 21.22 5.09 3.26
CA VAL A 93 21.50 5.61 4.61
C VAL A 93 22.99 5.49 4.90
N ASN A 94 23.66 6.61 5.22
CA ASN A 94 25.10 6.65 5.49
C ASN A 94 25.94 5.97 4.38
N GLY A 95 25.52 6.12 3.12
CA GLY A 95 26.18 5.52 1.95
C GLY A 95 25.85 4.03 1.72
N VAL A 96 25.09 3.38 2.60
CA VAL A 96 24.57 2.02 2.39
C VAL A 96 23.25 2.12 1.62
N THR A 97 23.15 1.43 0.49
CA THR A 97 21.89 1.35 -0.26
C THR A 97 20.95 0.30 0.34
N PHE A 98 19.67 0.63 0.39
CA PHE A 98 18.58 -0.33 0.63
C PHE A 98 17.71 -0.51 -0.61
N TRP A 99 18.10 0.09 -1.75
CA TRP A 99 17.38 -0.03 -3.02
C TRP A 99 17.91 -1.19 -3.85
N GLU A 100 19.19 -1.16 -4.22
CA GLU A 100 19.83 -2.27 -4.91
C GLU A 100 19.97 -3.48 -4.00
N GLU A 101 20.23 -4.64 -4.61
CA GLU A 101 20.35 -5.92 -3.93
C GLU A 101 21.67 -6.57 -4.31
N GLY A 102 22.42 -7.01 -3.31
CA GLY A 102 23.75 -7.56 -3.47
C GLY A 102 24.53 -7.57 -2.17
N GLU A 103 25.78 -8.01 -2.24
CA GLU A 103 26.65 -8.21 -1.07
C GLU A 103 26.85 -6.93 -0.22
N ASN A 104 26.81 -5.76 -0.85
CA ASN A 104 27.00 -4.46 -0.19
C ASN A 104 25.70 -3.72 0.15
N ALA A 105 24.53 -4.34 -0.10
CA ALA A 105 23.24 -3.75 0.21
C ALA A 105 22.82 -4.01 1.66
N GLY A 106 22.21 -3.00 2.28
CA GLY A 106 21.54 -3.17 3.57
C GLY A 106 20.22 -3.93 3.42
N SER A 107 19.67 -4.35 4.55
CA SER A 107 18.39 -5.05 4.63
C SER A 107 17.43 -4.37 5.60
N GLN A 108 16.16 -4.29 5.24
CA GLN A 108 15.05 -3.93 6.12
C GLN A 108 14.51 -5.22 6.73
N ILE A 109 14.69 -5.40 8.04
CA ILE A 109 14.38 -6.64 8.74
C ILE A 109 13.09 -6.47 9.54
N HIS A 110 12.11 -7.32 9.26
CA HIS A 110 10.90 -7.44 10.05
C HIS A 110 11.22 -7.78 11.51
N GLN A 111 10.65 -7.00 12.44
CA GLN A 111 10.76 -7.27 13.88
C GLN A 111 9.44 -7.77 14.46
N SER A 112 8.34 -7.05 14.17
CA SER A 112 7.02 -7.40 14.70
C SER A 112 5.90 -6.65 14.00
N PHE A 113 4.69 -7.22 14.05
CA PHE A 113 3.46 -6.48 13.77
C PHE A 113 2.76 -6.00 15.04
N SER A 114 2.02 -4.90 14.89
CA SER A 114 1.07 -4.38 15.87
C SER A 114 -0.11 -3.73 15.13
N ASN A 115 -1.16 -3.36 15.86
CA ASN A 115 -2.36 -2.69 15.30
C ASN A 115 -2.97 -3.40 14.07
N VAL A 116 -2.90 -4.73 14.03
CA VAL A 116 -3.55 -5.55 13.01
C VAL A 116 -5.06 -5.55 13.28
N GLN A 117 -5.80 -4.75 12.52
CA GLN A 117 -7.20 -4.43 12.82
C GLN A 117 -8.01 -4.26 11.54
N VAL A 118 -9.22 -4.80 11.58
CA VAL A 118 -10.30 -4.36 10.69
C VAL A 118 -11.06 -3.25 11.40
N GLY A 119 -11.04 -2.06 10.83
CA GLY A 119 -11.76 -0.90 11.34
C GLY A 119 -13.13 -0.81 10.70
N GLN A 120 -14.17 -0.67 11.53
CA GLN A 120 -15.50 -0.24 11.10
C GLN A 120 -15.78 1.09 11.80
N SER A 121 -15.58 2.19 11.08
CA SER A 121 -16.21 3.45 11.47
C SER A 121 -17.58 3.53 10.78
N ALA A 122 -18.49 4.38 11.27
CA ALA A 122 -19.82 4.54 10.67
C ALA A 122 -19.80 4.95 9.17
N GLU A 123 -18.63 5.33 8.63
CA GLU A 123 -18.50 5.93 7.30
C GLU A 123 -17.45 5.24 6.40
N ILE A 124 -16.50 4.47 6.97
CA ILE A 124 -15.39 3.87 6.20
C ILE A 124 -15.00 2.52 6.80
N ASP A 125 -15.08 1.47 5.98
CA ASP A 125 -14.47 0.17 6.23
C ASP A 125 -12.97 0.24 5.89
N SER A 126 -12.11 -0.28 6.77
CA SER A 126 -10.67 -0.37 6.48
C SER A 126 -10.02 -1.61 7.08
N ALA A 127 -8.90 -2.03 6.48
CA ALA A 127 -8.03 -3.05 7.01
C ALA A 127 -6.62 -2.49 7.12
N ARG A 128 -6.00 -2.64 8.29
CA ARG A 128 -4.69 -2.04 8.57
C ARG A 128 -3.79 -2.92 9.42
N PHE A 129 -2.50 -2.65 9.31
CA PHE A 129 -1.49 -3.16 10.23
C PHE A 129 -0.33 -2.17 10.33
N MET A 130 0.45 -2.29 11.40
CA MET A 130 1.71 -1.59 11.58
C MET A 130 2.84 -2.60 11.75
N GLU A 131 3.96 -2.35 11.10
CA GLU A 131 5.17 -3.14 11.13
C GLU A 131 6.30 -2.31 11.74
N THR A 132 7.07 -2.94 12.63
CA THR A 132 8.36 -2.42 13.07
C THR A 132 9.47 -3.10 12.27
N LEU A 133 10.34 -2.27 11.67
CA LEU A 133 11.46 -2.70 10.85
C LEU A 133 12.77 -2.16 11.42
N GLU A 134 13.83 -2.94 11.27
CA GLU A 134 15.20 -2.50 11.52
C GLU A 134 15.99 -2.50 10.22
N TRP A 135 16.60 -1.36 9.90
CA TRP A 135 17.42 -1.20 8.70
C TRP A 135 18.87 -1.45 9.07
N ILE A 136 19.40 -2.60 8.68
CA ILE A 136 20.76 -3.03 8.98
C ILE A 136 21.67 -2.89 7.77
N SER A 137 22.91 -2.47 8.01
CA SER A 137 23.96 -2.51 7.00
C SER A 137 24.44 -3.96 6.72
N PRO A 138 25.18 -4.21 5.63
CA PRO A 138 25.81 -5.51 5.37
C PRO A 138 26.73 -5.99 6.50
N LYS A 139 27.25 -5.05 7.30
CA LYS A 139 28.11 -5.32 8.46
C LYS A 139 27.31 -5.50 9.75
N THR A 140 26.01 -5.76 9.64
CA THR A 140 25.07 -5.97 10.75
C THR A 140 24.97 -4.79 11.74
N ILE A 141 25.32 -3.57 11.29
CA ILE A 141 25.12 -2.35 12.08
C ILE A 141 23.72 -1.83 11.81
N SER A 142 22.94 -1.60 12.88
CA SER A 142 21.62 -0.97 12.84
C SER A 142 21.74 0.52 12.55
N LEU A 143 21.10 0.98 11.47
CA LEU A 143 21.15 2.37 11.01
C LEU A 143 19.84 3.13 11.28
N LEU A 144 18.70 2.52 10.97
CA LEU A 144 17.38 3.09 11.22
C LEU A 144 16.46 2.07 11.88
N ARG A 145 15.52 2.58 12.67
CA ARG A 145 14.26 1.92 12.98
C ARG A 145 13.15 2.59 12.18
N GLU A 146 12.28 1.78 11.62
CA GLU A 146 11.08 2.24 10.91
C GLU A 146 9.83 1.69 11.56
N GLU A 147 8.86 2.57 11.81
CA GLU A 147 7.46 2.18 12.03
C GLU A 147 6.70 2.44 10.73
N ARG A 148 6.26 1.36 10.08
CA ARG A 148 5.56 1.39 8.79
C ARG A 148 4.12 0.96 8.99
N SER A 149 3.16 1.70 8.44
CA SER A 149 1.76 1.28 8.43
C SER A 149 1.18 1.26 7.02
N LEU A 150 0.35 0.25 6.79
CA LEU A 150 -0.46 0.12 5.58
C LEU A 150 -1.94 0.07 6.00
N GLU A 151 -2.78 0.86 5.33
CA GLU A 151 -4.22 0.85 5.52
C GLU A 151 -4.93 0.82 4.16
N LEU A 152 -5.69 -0.25 3.93
CA LEU A 152 -6.51 -0.43 2.74
C LEU A 152 -7.94 0.05 3.03
N ILE A 153 -8.44 0.93 2.17
CA ILE A 153 -9.77 1.53 2.24
C ILE A 153 -10.48 1.36 0.91
N PRO A 154 -11.54 0.54 0.82
CA PRO A 154 -12.45 0.52 -0.32
C PRO A 154 -13.32 1.76 -0.31
N LEU A 155 -13.21 2.59 -1.33
CA LEU A 155 -14.11 3.73 -1.53
C LEU A 155 -15.20 3.32 -2.53
N ILE A 156 -16.19 2.58 -2.03
CA ILE A 156 -17.21 1.91 -2.85
C ILE A 156 -18.05 2.87 -3.69
N ASP A 157 -18.42 4.04 -3.14
CA ASP A 157 -19.24 5.05 -3.85
C ASP A 157 -18.57 5.59 -5.11
N VAL A 158 -17.24 5.48 -5.15
CA VAL A 158 -16.36 6.00 -6.19
C VAL A 158 -15.57 4.89 -6.88
N ASN A 159 -15.88 3.62 -6.60
CA ASN A 159 -15.33 2.41 -7.22
C ASN A 159 -13.79 2.39 -7.32
N VAL A 160 -13.09 2.82 -6.27
CA VAL A 160 -11.62 2.76 -6.17
C VAL A 160 -11.18 2.09 -4.87
N LEU A 161 -9.96 1.56 -4.87
CA LEU A 161 -9.27 1.10 -3.68
C LEU A 161 -8.14 2.08 -3.36
N LEU A 162 -8.10 2.54 -2.12
CA LEU A 162 -7.09 3.46 -1.61
C LEU A 162 -6.22 2.73 -0.60
N LEU A 163 -4.91 2.70 -0.84
CA LEU A 163 -3.89 2.23 0.08
C LEU A 163 -3.14 3.42 0.67
N ILE A 164 -3.22 3.62 1.97
CA ILE A 164 -2.37 4.58 2.68
C ILE A 164 -1.08 3.86 3.08
N TRP A 165 0.07 4.48 2.76
CA TRP A 165 1.38 4.07 3.24
C TRP A 165 1.94 5.16 4.14
N GLN A 166 2.35 4.81 5.36
CA GLN A 166 3.07 5.71 6.25
C GLN A 166 4.36 5.06 6.74
N SER A 167 5.41 5.86 6.84
CA SER A 167 6.69 5.45 7.42
C SER A 167 7.19 6.54 8.37
N ARG A 168 7.63 6.12 9.56
CA ARG A 168 8.39 6.95 10.49
C ARG A 168 9.78 6.35 10.64
N LEU A 169 10.78 7.02 10.08
CA LEU A 169 12.19 6.63 10.15
C LEU A 169 12.87 7.37 11.29
N THR A 170 13.58 6.65 12.15
CA THR A 170 14.35 7.18 13.28
C THR A 170 15.74 6.57 13.29
N PRO A 171 16.81 7.34 13.56
CA PRO A 171 18.13 6.77 13.80
C PRO A 171 18.08 5.69 14.89
N SER A 172 18.80 4.60 14.68
CA SER A 172 18.96 3.59 15.74
C SER A 172 19.75 4.18 16.93
N PRO A 173 19.61 3.64 18.16
CA PRO A 173 20.18 4.24 19.38
C PRO A 173 21.68 4.54 19.34
N ASP A 174 22.45 3.75 18.59
CA ASP A 174 23.90 3.91 18.45
C ASP A 174 24.31 4.92 17.35
N GLN A 175 23.34 5.50 16.64
CA GLN A 175 23.57 6.49 15.59
C GLN A 175 23.31 7.90 16.15
N THR A 176 24.36 8.70 16.25
CA THR A 176 24.22 10.11 16.66
C THR A 176 23.61 10.97 15.55
N LYS A 177 23.88 10.59 14.30
CA LYS A 177 23.43 11.27 13.09
C LYS A 177 23.42 10.27 11.93
N ILE A 178 22.42 10.37 11.06
CA ILE A 178 22.35 9.62 9.81
C ILE A 178 22.03 10.54 8.64
N THR A 179 22.56 10.21 7.47
CA THR A 179 22.28 10.88 6.21
C THR A 179 21.44 9.97 5.32
N ILE A 180 20.21 10.38 5.01
CA ILE A 180 19.35 9.74 4.02
C ILE A 180 19.60 10.37 2.65
N ALA A 181 20.02 9.56 1.70
CA ALA A 181 20.36 9.97 0.34
C ALA A 181 19.84 8.94 -0.67
N GLY A 182 20.19 9.07 -1.95
CA GLY A 182 19.75 8.12 -2.95
C GLY A 182 19.93 8.59 -4.38
N ASN A 183 19.46 7.77 -5.32
CA ASN A 183 19.28 8.20 -6.70
C ASN A 183 17.96 8.98 -6.86
N HIS A 184 17.79 9.64 -8.01
CA HIS A 184 16.64 10.48 -8.34
C HIS A 184 15.30 9.74 -8.41
N TYR A 185 15.30 8.41 -8.37
CA TYR A 185 14.11 7.56 -8.35
C TYR A 185 13.91 6.84 -7.01
N TYR A 186 14.80 7.00 -6.02
CA TYR A 186 14.63 6.39 -4.71
C TYR A 186 13.45 7.00 -3.95
N GLY A 187 12.78 6.20 -3.13
CA GLY A 187 11.54 6.55 -2.45
C GLY A 187 10.52 5.42 -2.50
N LEU A 188 9.22 5.77 -2.51
CA LEU A 188 8.14 4.80 -2.67
C LEU A 188 7.88 4.60 -4.17
N GLY A 189 8.29 3.45 -4.70
CA GLY A 189 8.27 3.14 -6.13
C GLY A 189 7.23 2.07 -6.50
N ILE A 190 6.59 2.23 -7.66
CA ILE A 190 5.71 1.26 -8.30
C ILE A 190 6.37 0.73 -9.57
N ARG A 191 6.51 -0.60 -9.62
CA ARG A 191 6.82 -1.35 -10.84
C ARG A 191 5.54 -1.91 -11.45
N PHE A 192 5.19 -1.45 -12.65
CA PHE A 192 4.00 -1.90 -13.36
C PHE A 192 4.22 -3.26 -14.10
N PRO A 193 3.13 -4.04 -14.32
CA PRO A 193 3.11 -5.22 -15.18
C PRO A 193 3.58 -4.95 -16.62
N VAL A 194 4.14 -5.97 -17.28
CA VAL A 194 4.55 -5.90 -18.70
C VAL A 194 3.38 -5.46 -19.59
N THR A 195 2.17 -5.92 -19.27
CA THR A 195 0.94 -5.59 -20.00
C THR A 195 0.59 -4.10 -19.94
N MET A 196 1.22 -3.35 -19.04
CA MET A 196 1.04 -1.92 -18.87
C MET A 196 2.28 -1.13 -19.30
N ASP A 197 3.44 -1.77 -19.49
CA ASP A 197 4.69 -1.09 -19.87
C ASP A 197 4.52 -0.35 -21.20
N LYS A 198 4.95 0.92 -21.24
CA LYS A 198 5.04 1.79 -22.44
C LYS A 198 3.71 2.17 -23.09
N ILE A 199 2.59 1.64 -22.65
CA ILE A 199 1.28 1.91 -23.28
C ILE A 199 0.47 2.97 -22.53
N GLY A 200 0.69 3.13 -21.22
CA GLY A 200 -0.01 4.13 -20.43
C GLY A 200 0.57 5.54 -20.56
N GLN A 201 -0.13 6.50 -19.95
CA GLN A 201 0.23 7.91 -19.93
C GLN A 201 0.37 8.39 -18.48
N PHE A 202 1.43 9.15 -18.23
CA PHE A 202 1.60 9.85 -16.97
C PHE A 202 0.87 11.19 -17.01
N THR A 203 0.09 11.49 -15.98
CA THR A 203 -0.52 12.80 -15.74
C THR A 203 -0.26 13.23 -14.30
N ASN A 204 -0.51 14.50 -13.97
CA ASN A 204 -0.21 15.05 -12.65
C ASN A 204 -1.13 16.23 -12.32
N ALA A 205 -1.07 16.66 -11.06
CA ALA A 205 -1.87 17.77 -10.54
C ALA A 205 -1.72 19.08 -11.29
N GLU A 206 -0.56 19.32 -11.92
CA GLU A 206 -0.26 20.58 -12.59
C GLU A 206 -0.59 20.54 -14.09
N ASN A 207 -0.94 19.37 -14.64
CA ASN A 207 -1.08 19.13 -16.09
C ASN A 207 0.13 19.65 -16.89
N THR A 208 1.34 19.49 -16.35
CA THR A 208 2.60 19.90 -17.01
C THR A 208 3.57 18.75 -17.14
N ASP A 209 4.49 18.84 -18.09
CA ASP A 209 5.60 17.90 -18.19
C ASP A 209 6.64 18.16 -17.08
N GLY A 210 7.32 17.09 -16.64
CA GLY A 210 8.43 17.20 -15.71
C GLY A 210 9.73 17.64 -16.37
N ARG A 211 10.68 18.07 -15.54
CA ARG A 211 12.07 18.28 -16.00
C ARG A 211 12.66 16.95 -16.43
N ILE A 212 13.13 16.86 -17.67
CA ILE A 212 13.87 15.68 -18.15
C ILE A 212 15.18 15.57 -17.36
N PHE A 213 15.36 14.45 -16.66
CA PHE A 213 16.60 14.12 -15.96
C PHE A 213 17.54 13.32 -16.85
N ARG A 214 17.04 12.27 -17.51
CA ARG A 214 17.81 11.44 -18.45
C ARG A 214 16.89 10.67 -19.41
N GLY A 215 17.04 10.86 -20.72
CA GLY A 215 16.21 10.16 -21.70
C GLY A 215 14.72 10.49 -21.50
N GLU A 216 13.91 9.48 -21.21
CA GLU A 216 12.48 9.65 -20.87
C GLU A 216 12.22 9.74 -19.36
N GLU A 217 13.26 9.75 -18.53
CA GLU A 217 13.13 9.95 -17.09
C GLU A 217 12.82 11.42 -16.80
N GLN A 218 11.69 11.67 -16.14
CA GLN A 218 11.27 13.01 -15.75
C GLN A 218 11.14 13.14 -14.23
N LEU A 219 11.34 14.36 -13.76
CA LEU A 219 11.15 14.77 -12.37
C LEU A 219 10.17 15.94 -12.31
N LEU A 220 9.09 15.80 -11.55
CA LEU A 220 8.07 16.83 -11.39
C LEU A 220 7.56 16.93 -9.96
N GLU A 221 7.57 18.13 -9.37
CA GLU A 221 6.89 18.38 -8.11
C GLU A 221 5.39 18.60 -8.37
N ALA A 222 4.52 17.81 -7.72
CA ALA A 222 3.07 17.94 -7.84
C ALA A 222 2.39 17.26 -6.63
N ASN A 223 1.15 17.64 -6.32
CA ASN A 223 0.39 16.99 -5.24
C ASN A 223 0.07 15.51 -5.52
N TRP A 224 -0.02 15.14 -6.79
CA TRP A 224 -0.27 13.77 -7.23
C TRP A 224 0.27 13.53 -8.63
N CYS A 225 0.57 12.27 -8.91
CA CYS A 225 0.87 11.76 -10.25
C CYS A 225 0.05 10.50 -10.51
N ALA A 226 -0.39 10.30 -11.75
CA ALA A 226 -1.19 9.16 -12.16
C ALA A 226 -0.59 8.48 -13.40
N TYR A 227 -0.86 7.19 -13.53
CA TYR A 227 -0.58 6.38 -14.70
C TYR A 227 -1.87 5.74 -15.18
N THR A 228 -2.30 6.07 -16.39
CA THR A 228 -3.55 5.57 -16.99
C THR A 228 -3.24 4.72 -18.20
N VAL A 229 -3.83 3.53 -18.27
CA VAL A 229 -3.81 2.65 -19.44
C VAL A 229 -5.18 2.71 -20.11
N GLU A 230 -5.22 3.13 -21.37
CA GLU A 230 -6.45 3.31 -22.15
C GLU A 230 -6.56 2.22 -23.23
N ASN A 231 -6.81 0.97 -22.81
CA ASN A 231 -7.07 -0.15 -23.71
C ASN A 231 -8.50 -0.68 -23.54
N GLU A 232 -8.80 -1.91 -23.97
CA GLU A 232 -10.13 -2.52 -23.81
C GLU A 232 -10.56 -2.68 -22.34
N ASN A 233 -9.62 -2.76 -21.41
CA ASN A 233 -9.84 -2.83 -19.97
C ASN A 233 -9.09 -1.68 -19.28
N PRO A 234 -9.58 -0.43 -19.45
CA PRO A 234 -8.87 0.73 -18.95
C PRO A 234 -8.76 0.70 -17.44
N LEU A 235 -7.68 1.28 -16.92
CA LEU A 235 -7.43 1.43 -15.49
C LEU A 235 -6.53 2.65 -15.22
N THR A 236 -6.63 3.18 -14.01
CA THR A 236 -5.78 4.27 -13.54
C THR A 236 -5.19 3.94 -12.16
N ILE A 237 -3.91 4.22 -11.99
CA ILE A 237 -3.22 4.23 -10.70
C ILE A 237 -2.79 5.66 -10.40
N CYS A 238 -3.04 6.14 -9.20
CA CYS A 238 -2.57 7.44 -8.73
C CYS A 238 -1.71 7.27 -7.48
N MET A 239 -0.68 8.10 -7.34
CA MET A 239 0.05 8.28 -6.10
C MET A 239 -0.11 9.72 -5.60
N PHE A 240 -0.35 9.89 -4.31
CA PHE A 240 -0.59 11.18 -3.66
C PHE A 240 0.52 11.51 -2.66
N ASP A 241 0.96 12.77 -2.69
CA ASP A 241 1.85 13.37 -1.70
C ASP A 241 1.05 13.97 -0.55
N HIS A 242 1.51 13.84 0.69
CA HIS A 242 0.88 14.51 1.82
C HIS A 242 1.63 15.81 2.18
N PRO A 243 0.95 16.95 2.38
CA PRO A 243 1.60 18.22 2.75
C PRO A 243 2.41 18.21 4.06
N THR A 244 2.29 17.17 4.88
CA THR A 244 3.06 16.99 6.12
C THR A 244 4.34 16.18 5.92
N ASN A 245 4.64 15.74 4.70
CA ASN A 245 5.93 15.15 4.38
C ASN A 245 7.04 16.18 4.60
N TYR A 246 8.27 15.72 4.85
CA TYR A 246 9.42 16.58 5.17
C TYR A 246 9.64 17.71 4.15
N ARG A 247 9.33 17.43 2.89
CA ARG A 247 9.22 18.39 1.79
C ARG A 247 8.27 17.81 0.73
N PRO A 248 7.76 18.63 -0.20
CA PRO A 248 6.94 18.14 -1.30
C PRO A 248 7.64 17.02 -2.07
N VAL A 249 6.86 16.04 -2.49
CA VAL A 249 7.34 14.95 -3.34
C VAL A 249 7.66 15.48 -4.73
N THR A 250 8.77 14.99 -5.26
CA THR A 250 9.02 15.01 -6.70
C THR A 250 8.71 13.62 -7.25
N TRP A 251 7.84 13.56 -8.25
CA TRP A 251 7.50 12.34 -8.98
C TRP A 251 8.59 12.05 -9.99
N PHE A 252 9.27 10.92 -9.80
CA PHE A 252 10.04 10.31 -10.87
C PHE A 252 9.09 9.50 -11.75
N THR A 253 9.11 9.77 -13.05
CA THR A 253 8.39 8.96 -14.04
C THR A 253 9.35 8.51 -15.13
N MET A 254 9.10 7.32 -15.64
CA MET A 254 9.82 6.76 -16.78
C MET A 254 8.86 5.88 -17.55
N LYS A 255 8.81 6.02 -18.87
CA LYS A 255 7.94 5.20 -19.74
C LYS A 255 8.71 4.09 -20.47
N THR A 256 9.96 4.36 -20.85
CA THR A 256 10.88 3.40 -21.48
C THR A 256 12.18 3.27 -20.68
N PRO A 257 12.82 2.08 -20.63
CA PRO A 257 12.49 0.82 -21.32
C PRO A 257 11.32 0.06 -20.69
N PHE A 258 10.77 0.57 -19.59
CA PHE A 258 9.56 0.08 -18.95
C PHE A 258 8.93 1.22 -18.14
N SER A 259 7.67 1.05 -17.74
CA SER A 259 6.98 2.08 -16.97
C SER A 259 7.30 1.98 -15.48
N TYR A 260 7.62 3.12 -14.87
CA TYR A 260 7.95 3.23 -13.45
C TYR A 260 7.49 4.58 -12.91
N LEU A 261 6.97 4.58 -11.69
CA LEU A 261 6.57 5.77 -10.94
C LEU A 261 7.19 5.70 -9.56
N SER A 262 7.79 6.79 -9.08
CA SER A 262 8.31 6.84 -7.71
C SER A 262 8.06 8.20 -7.06
N ALA A 263 7.61 8.17 -5.81
CA ALA A 263 7.60 9.34 -4.93
C ALA A 263 9.00 9.53 -4.35
N THR A 264 9.82 10.38 -4.98
CA THR A 264 11.12 10.75 -4.43
C THR A 264 11.03 12.06 -3.66
N LEU A 265 11.97 12.27 -2.75
CA LEU A 265 12.20 13.59 -2.17
C LEU A 265 13.38 14.31 -2.85
N LEU A 266 13.86 13.90 -4.03
CA LEU A 266 15.13 14.39 -4.62
C LEU A 266 16.35 14.03 -3.75
N TYR A 267 16.43 12.79 -3.29
CA TYR A 267 17.49 12.34 -2.37
C TYR A 267 18.91 12.46 -2.96
N HIS A 268 19.05 12.51 -4.29
CA HIS A 268 20.33 12.67 -5.01
C HIS A 268 20.86 14.10 -4.98
N GLU A 269 19.98 15.09 -4.89
CA GLU A 269 20.32 16.52 -4.87
C GLU A 269 20.24 17.12 -3.45
N LYS A 270 19.31 16.60 -2.64
CA LYS A 270 18.97 17.17 -1.32
C LYS A 270 18.97 16.06 -0.26
N PRO A 271 20.12 15.52 0.15
CA PRO A 271 20.16 14.54 1.25
C PRO A 271 19.50 15.11 2.51
N ILE A 272 18.96 14.22 3.35
CA ILE A 272 18.30 14.57 4.61
C ILE A 272 19.22 14.11 5.74
N GLU A 273 19.63 15.05 6.58
CA GLU A 273 20.35 14.74 7.82
C GLU A 273 19.31 14.57 8.94
N LEU A 274 19.37 13.46 9.67
CA LEU A 274 18.60 13.23 10.89
C LEU A 274 19.55 13.06 12.07
N GLU A 275 19.41 13.90 13.09
CA GLU A 275 20.06 13.72 14.40
C GLU A 275 19.31 12.64 15.20
N TYR A 276 19.96 12.05 16.22
CA TYR A 276 19.47 10.88 16.98
C TYR A 276 18.04 10.99 17.55
N ASP A 277 17.56 12.20 17.85
CA ASP A 277 16.24 12.49 18.42
C ASP A 277 15.19 12.90 17.37
N GLN A 278 15.59 12.97 16.10
CA GLN A 278 14.75 13.37 14.99
C GLN A 278 14.10 12.16 14.30
N SER A 279 13.05 12.45 13.54
CA SER A 279 12.38 11.44 12.73
C SER A 279 11.94 12.01 11.39
N LEU A 280 12.15 11.24 10.32
CA LEU A 280 11.54 11.51 9.03
C LEU A 280 10.18 10.81 8.95
N LYS A 281 9.12 11.59 8.79
CA LYS A 281 7.76 11.09 8.61
C LYS A 281 7.35 11.22 7.16
N LEU A 282 6.84 10.13 6.62
CA LEU A 282 6.36 10.01 5.25
C LEU A 282 4.93 9.48 5.27
N ARG A 283 4.06 10.07 4.44
CA ARG A 283 2.68 9.67 4.24
C ARG A 283 2.36 9.80 2.76
N TYR A 284 1.90 8.70 2.17
CA TYR A 284 1.51 8.60 0.77
C TYR A 284 0.16 7.89 0.68
N ALA A 285 -0.53 8.07 -0.43
CA ALA A 285 -1.60 7.16 -0.82
C ALA A 285 -1.38 6.64 -2.24
N VAL A 286 -1.78 5.40 -2.47
CA VAL A 286 -1.89 4.78 -3.78
C VAL A 286 -3.36 4.47 -4.03
N VAL A 287 -3.92 5.03 -5.09
CA VAL A 287 -5.30 4.77 -5.51
C VAL A 287 -5.27 3.94 -6.77
N ILE A 288 -6.06 2.87 -6.82
CA ILE A 288 -6.28 2.08 -8.03
C ILE A 288 -7.77 2.05 -8.36
N GLY A 289 -8.09 2.26 -9.63
CA GLY A 289 -9.46 2.26 -10.13
C GLY A 289 -9.57 1.51 -11.45
N ASP A 290 -10.66 0.78 -11.60
CA ASP A 290 -11.08 0.27 -12.90
C ASP A 290 -11.64 1.43 -13.72
N GLY A 291 -11.15 1.62 -14.95
CA GLY A 291 -11.52 2.74 -15.82
C GLY A 291 -10.52 3.90 -15.80
N ILE A 292 -10.83 4.91 -16.61
CA ILE A 292 -10.07 6.17 -16.67
C ILE A 292 -10.55 7.08 -15.56
N LEU A 293 -9.65 7.49 -14.66
CA LEU A 293 -9.93 8.54 -13.69
C LEU A 293 -9.47 9.89 -14.24
N PHE A 294 -10.42 10.80 -14.46
CA PHE A 294 -10.12 12.13 -14.98
C PHE A 294 -9.54 13.06 -13.90
N HIS A 295 -8.85 14.11 -14.34
CA HIS A 295 -8.13 15.06 -13.48
C HIS A 295 -8.94 15.55 -12.27
N ASP A 296 -10.14 16.10 -12.47
CA ASP A 296 -10.99 16.62 -11.39
C ASP A 296 -11.43 15.53 -10.39
N TYR A 297 -11.61 14.31 -10.89
CA TYR A 297 -11.96 13.17 -10.05
C TYR A 297 -10.79 12.78 -9.15
N ILE A 298 -9.57 12.68 -9.71
CA ILE A 298 -8.34 12.43 -8.95
C ILE A 298 -8.14 13.54 -7.91
N TYR A 299 -8.35 14.80 -8.29
CA TYR A 299 -8.22 15.93 -7.36
C TYR A 299 -9.23 15.87 -6.21
N ASN A 300 -10.46 15.43 -6.46
CA ASN A 300 -11.46 15.23 -5.40
C ASN A 300 -11.11 14.06 -4.46
N LEU A 301 -10.58 12.95 -5.01
CA LEU A 301 -10.05 11.84 -4.21
C LEU A 301 -8.87 12.29 -3.34
N TYR A 302 -7.96 13.08 -3.90
CA TYR A 302 -6.85 13.68 -3.16
C TYR A 302 -7.34 14.52 -1.98
N LYS A 303 -8.27 15.46 -2.21
CA LYS A 303 -8.87 16.26 -1.12
C LYS A 303 -9.55 15.40 -0.06
N LYS A 304 -10.29 14.35 -0.46
CA LYS A 304 -10.92 13.41 0.48
C LYS A 304 -9.89 12.67 1.33
N TRP A 305 -8.78 12.25 0.73
CA TRP A 305 -7.70 11.60 1.46
C TRP A 305 -7.02 12.53 2.47
N LEU A 306 -6.82 13.82 2.12
CA LEU A 306 -6.23 14.79 3.05
C LEU A 306 -7.05 14.98 4.33
N THR A 307 -8.36 14.73 4.31
CA THR A 307 -9.20 14.81 5.51
C THR A 307 -9.17 13.53 6.36
N MET A 308 -8.58 12.44 5.86
CA MET A 308 -8.47 11.18 6.60
C MET A 308 -7.42 11.30 7.72
N PRO A 309 -7.70 10.74 8.91
CA PRO A 309 -6.83 10.87 10.08
C PRO A 309 -5.43 10.33 9.82
N VAL A 310 -4.43 11.01 10.38
CA VAL A 310 -3.06 10.50 10.48
C VAL A 310 -3.00 9.67 11.76
N TRP A 311 -2.80 8.37 11.62
CA TRP A 311 -2.59 7.51 12.77
C TRP A 311 -1.22 7.79 13.38
N LYS A 312 -1.17 7.80 14.71
CA LYS A 312 0.03 8.04 15.51
C LYS A 312 0.62 6.73 16.00
#